data_AF-A0A8S9PJY0-F1
#
_entry.id   AF-A0A8S9PJY0-F1
#
_cell.length_a   1.000
_cell.length_b   1.000
_cell.length_c   1.000
_cell.angle_alpha   90.00
_cell.angle_beta   90.00
_cell.angle_gamma   90.00
#
_symmetry.space_group_name_H-M   'P 1'
#
loop_
_entity.id
_entity.type
_entity.pdbx_description
1 polymer ?
#
loop_
_entity_poly.entity_id
_entity_poly.type
_entity_poly.pdbx_seq_one_letter_code
_entity_poly.pdbx_strand_id
1 'polypeptide(L)'
;MPLLYCLSQKQGYQADQPNPIWSELSLVPECLLTSLETVEWTNYEGTKEEKEVVEFILRNGLSLTKVTISSKPRRPNPEEKLEMIKELALSFRRLPICQLVFD
;
A
#
# COMPACT_ATOMS: atom_id res chain seq x y z
N MET A 1 -8.71 1.37 -13.45
CA MET A 1 -8.78 1.70 -12.00
C MET A 1 -9.84 0.85 -11.27
N PRO A 2 -9.79 -0.50 -11.26
CA PRO A 2 -10.87 -1.30 -10.66
C PRO A 2 -10.64 -1.66 -9.17
N LEU A 3 -9.38 -1.66 -8.73
CA LEU A 3 -9.00 -2.25 -7.43
C LEU A 3 -9.39 -1.38 -6.23
N LEU A 4 -9.30 -0.04 -6.37
CA LEU A 4 -9.81 0.87 -5.35
C LEU A 4 -11.34 0.73 -5.17
N TYR A 5 -12.06 0.49 -6.27
CA TYR A 5 -13.52 0.42 -6.25
C TYR A 5 -14.03 -0.86 -5.55
N CYS A 6 -13.28 -1.97 -5.64
CA CYS A 6 -13.61 -3.19 -4.92
C CYS A 6 -13.39 -3.05 -3.40
N LEU A 7 -12.37 -2.30 -2.96
CA LEU A 7 -12.15 -2.04 -1.53
C LEU A 7 -13.23 -1.12 -0.93
N SER A 8 -13.83 -0.25 -1.73
CA SER A 8 -14.96 0.60 -1.28
C SER A 8 -16.32 -0.11 -1.26
N GLN A 9 -16.49 -1.29 -1.88
CA GLN A 9 -17.83 -1.83 -2.15
C GLN A 9 -18.47 -2.66 -1.02
N LYS A 10 -17.89 -2.69 0.18
CA LYS A 10 -18.47 -3.37 1.35
C LYS A 10 -18.53 -2.51 2.62
N GLN A 11 -18.53 -1.19 2.51
CA GLN A 11 -18.86 -0.34 3.65
C GLN A 11 -20.12 0.47 3.34
N GLY A 12 -21.26 0.04 3.89
CA GLY A 12 -22.46 0.87 3.92
C GLY A 12 -22.12 2.20 4.59
N TYR A 13 -22.44 3.29 3.89
CA TYR A 13 -22.25 4.66 4.35
C TYR A 13 -23.01 4.92 5.66
N GLN A 14 -22.29 5.35 6.70
CA GLN A 14 -22.83 6.21 7.76
C GLN A 14 -21.75 7.26 8.10
N ALA A 15 -22.12 8.53 8.01
CA ALA A 15 -21.23 9.67 7.83
C ALA A 15 -20.64 10.25 9.13
N ASP A 16 -20.43 9.43 10.16
CA ASP A 16 -20.06 9.91 11.50
C ASP A 16 -19.08 8.99 12.25
N GLN A 17 -18.27 8.21 11.53
CA GLN A 17 -17.31 7.29 12.16
C GLN A 17 -15.89 7.88 12.19
N PRO A 18 -15.14 7.68 13.30
CA PRO A 18 -13.72 8.01 13.34
C PRO A 18 -13.03 7.29 12.19
N ASN A 19 -12.07 8.00 11.59
CA ASN A 19 -11.28 7.57 10.42
C ASN A 19 -11.11 6.04 10.41
N PRO A 20 -11.58 5.31 9.38
CA PRO A 20 -11.61 3.86 9.42
C PRO A 20 -10.21 3.32 9.66
N ILE A 21 -10.01 2.76 10.86
CA ILE A 21 -8.78 2.07 11.23
C ILE A 21 -8.66 0.89 10.27
N TRP A 22 -7.53 0.80 9.57
CA TRP A 22 -7.26 -0.33 8.68
C TRP A 22 -7.44 -1.64 9.46
N SER A 23 -8.22 -2.56 8.91
CA SER A 23 -8.29 -3.94 9.38
C SER A 23 -7.92 -4.86 8.22
N GLU A 24 -7.03 -5.81 8.49
CA GLU A 24 -6.61 -6.76 7.47
C GLU A 24 -7.81 -7.53 6.94
N LEU A 25 -7.90 -7.65 5.61
CA LEU A 25 -8.97 -8.40 4.97
C LEU A 25 -8.86 -9.89 5.33
N SER A 26 -9.93 -10.47 5.88
CA SER A 26 -10.00 -11.90 6.20
C SER A 26 -9.99 -12.79 4.95
N LEU A 27 -10.39 -12.25 3.80
CA LEU A 27 -10.35 -12.90 2.50
C LEU A 27 -9.64 -12.00 1.51
N VAL A 28 -8.52 -12.49 0.99
CA VAL A 28 -7.74 -11.79 -0.01
C VAL A 28 -8.41 -11.98 -1.37
N PRO A 29 -8.77 -10.91 -2.10
CA PRO A 29 -9.35 -11.04 -3.42
C PRO A 29 -8.41 -11.76 -4.39
N GLU A 30 -8.93 -12.68 -5.20
CA GLU A 30 -8.13 -13.40 -6.20
C GLU A 30 -7.42 -12.46 -7.18
N CYS A 31 -8.03 -11.31 -7.48
CA CYS A 31 -7.42 -10.29 -8.31
C CYS A 31 -6.19 -9.64 -7.67
N LEU A 32 -6.17 -9.50 -6.34
CA LEU A 32 -4.99 -9.04 -5.60
C LEU A 32 -3.88 -10.09 -5.70
N LEU A 33 -4.23 -11.38 -5.59
CA LEU A 33 -3.28 -12.48 -5.64
C LEU A 33 -2.66 -12.62 -7.03
N THR A 34 -3.48 -12.70 -8.08
CA THR A 34 -3.06 -13.23 -9.39
C THR A 34 -3.02 -12.20 -10.50
N SER A 35 -3.70 -11.05 -10.35
CA SER A 35 -3.88 -10.07 -11.42
C SER A 35 -3.23 -8.72 -11.13
N LEU A 36 -2.85 -8.46 -9.88
CA LEU A 36 -2.23 -7.21 -9.47
C LEU A 36 -0.75 -7.20 -9.86
N GLU A 37 -0.43 -6.56 -10.97
CA GLU A 37 0.95 -6.40 -11.44
C GLU A 37 1.60 -5.10 -10.97
N THR A 38 0.83 -4.02 -10.86
CA THR A 38 1.35 -2.69 -10.55
C THR A 38 0.54 -1.99 -9.47
N VAL A 39 1.22 -1.27 -8.58
CA VAL A 39 0.62 -0.40 -7.57
C VAL A 39 1.26 0.97 -7.62
N GLU A 40 0.43 2.00 -7.56
CA GLU A 40 0.85 3.39 -7.43
C GLU A 40 0.19 3.97 -6.18
N TRP A 41 1.02 4.35 -5.21
CA TRP A 41 0.59 5.02 -4.00
C TRP A 41 1.01 6.47 -4.05
N THR A 42 0.04 7.39 -4.01
CA THR A 42 0.29 8.82 -4.04
C THR A 42 0.10 9.43 -2.66
N ASN A 43 0.86 10.48 -2.34
CA ASN A 43 0.83 11.16 -1.05
C ASN A 43 1.09 10.22 0.14
N TYR A 44 1.99 9.25 -0.02
CA TYR A 44 2.36 8.34 1.05
C TYR A 44 3.05 9.12 2.18
N GLU A 45 2.47 9.11 3.37
CA GLU A 45 2.98 9.80 4.57
C GLU A 45 3.84 8.87 5.44
N GLY A 46 3.76 7.55 5.23
CA GLY A 46 4.46 6.55 6.03
C GLY A 46 3.81 6.33 7.38
N THR A 47 2.50 6.53 7.51
CA THR A 47 1.79 6.19 8.75
C THR A 47 1.82 4.68 9.00
N LYS A 48 1.53 4.27 10.24
CA LYS A 48 1.48 2.85 10.59
C LYS A 48 0.48 2.09 9.72
N GLU A 49 -0.69 2.68 9.50
CA GLU A 49 -1.76 2.10 8.68
C GLU A 49 -1.33 1.95 7.23
N GLU A 50 -0.70 2.98 6.65
CA GLU A 50 -0.20 2.89 5.27
C GLU A 50 0.89 1.81 5.12
N LYS A 51 1.78 1.68 6.10
CA LYS A 51 2.79 0.60 6.15
C LYS A 51 2.13 -0.78 6.18
N GLU A 52 1.10 -0.98 7.00
CA GLU A 52 0.36 -2.25 7.09
C GLU A 52 -0.33 -2.60 5.77
N VAL A 53 -0.91 -1.62 5.07
CA VAL A 53 -1.53 -1.86 3.75
C VAL A 53 -0.48 -2.24 2.72
N VAL A 54 0.65 -1.53 2.66
CA VAL A 54 1.73 -1.86 1.72
C VAL A 54 2.28 -3.26 2.00
N GLU A 55 2.51 -3.62 3.26
CA GLU A 55 2.94 -4.97 3.62
C GLU A 55 1.91 -6.03 3.21
N PHE A 56 0.61 -5.77 3.41
CA PHE A 56 -0.46 -6.67 2.99
C PHE A 56 -0.45 -6.89 1.47
N ILE A 57 -0.33 -5.82 0.69
CA ILE A 57 -0.25 -5.90 -0.78
C ILE A 57 0.97 -6.71 -1.20
N LEU A 58 2.13 -6.46 -0.58
CA LEU A 58 3.38 -7.14 -0.91
C LEU A 58 3.35 -8.62 -0.54
N ARG A 59 2.74 -8.97 0.58
CA ARG A 59 2.61 -10.37 1.02
C ARG A 59 1.69 -11.16 0.09
N ASN A 60 0.66 -10.53 -0.46
CA ASN A 60 -0.40 -11.22 -1.17
C ASN A 60 -0.30 -11.09 -2.69
N GLY A 61 0.31 -10.04 -3.24
CA GLY A 61 0.42 -9.80 -4.68
C GLY A 61 1.44 -10.71 -5.36
N LEU A 62 1.06 -11.94 -5.71
CA LEU A 62 1.95 -12.92 -6.34
C LEU A 62 2.41 -12.50 -7.74
N SER A 63 1.57 -11.77 -8.47
CA SER A 63 1.89 -11.25 -9.81
C SER A 63 2.48 -9.84 -9.78
N LEU A 64 2.74 -9.28 -8.59
CA LEU A 64 3.19 -7.90 -8.45
C LEU A 64 4.61 -7.74 -9.03
N THR A 65 4.77 -6.83 -9.98
CA THR A 65 6.05 -6.54 -10.65
C THR A 65 6.56 -5.14 -10.37
N LYS A 66 5.69 -4.19 -10.05
CA LYS A 66 6.08 -2.80 -9.78
C LYS A 66 5.24 -2.15 -8.70
N VAL A 67 5.91 -1.43 -7.80
CA VAL A 67 5.26 -0.53 -6.86
C VAL A 67 5.93 0.83 -6.94
N THR A 68 5.11 1.86 -7.11
CA THR A 68 5.53 3.26 -7.16
C THR A 68 4.95 3.96 -5.94
N ILE A 69 5.81 4.57 -5.12
CA ILE A 69 5.40 5.30 -3.93
C ILE A 69 5.84 6.75 -4.11
N SER A 70 4.87 7.63 -4.33
CA SER A 70 5.07 9.07 -4.35
C SER A 70 4.78 9.64 -2.96
N SER A 71 5.83 10.15 -2.31
CA SER A 71 5.70 10.71 -0.96
C SER A 71 5.55 12.23 -1.04
N LYS A 72 4.46 12.75 -0.47
CA LYS A 72 4.26 14.19 -0.26
C LYS A 72 4.07 14.44 1.23
N PRO A 73 5.16 14.44 2.02
CA PRO A 73 5.03 14.60 3.45
C PRO A 73 4.53 16.03 3.76
N ARG A 74 3.65 16.14 4.75
CA ARG A 74 3.10 17.43 5.21
C ARG A 74 4.19 18.38 5.73
N ARG A 75 5.33 17.83 6.16
CA ARG A 75 6.57 18.52 6.52
C ARG A 75 7.74 17.82 5.81
N PRO A 76 8.58 18.52 5.05
CA PRO A 76 9.75 17.90 4.45
C PRO A 76 10.78 17.55 5.53
N ASN A 77 10.81 16.30 5.97
CA ASN A 77 11.89 15.72 6.76
C ASN A 77 12.62 14.66 5.91
N PRO A 78 13.82 14.97 5.39
CA PRO A 78 14.61 14.03 4.60
C PRO A 78 14.98 12.74 5.34
N GLU A 79 15.13 12.79 6.67
CA GLU A 79 15.52 11.65 7.49
C GLU A 79 14.37 10.64 7.62
N GLU A 80 13.15 11.12 7.91
CA GLU A 80 11.93 10.30 7.90
C GLU A 80 11.68 9.68 6.52
N LYS A 81 11.85 10.45 5.43
CA LYS A 81 11.73 9.91 4.06
C LYS A 81 12.75 8.79 3.83
N LEU A 82 13.99 8.95 4.30
CA LEU A 82 15.03 7.94 4.15
C LEU A 82 14.74 6.67 4.97
N GLU A 83 14.29 6.81 6.22
CA GLU A 83 13.90 5.67 7.06
C GLU A 83 12.75 4.88 6.44
N MET A 84 11.73 5.59 5.97
CA MET A 84 10.59 5.01 5.28
C MET A 84 11.01 4.23 4.02
N ILE A 85 11.92 4.80 3.20
CA ILE A 85 12.47 4.12 2.03
C ILE A 85 13.21 2.83 2.42
N LYS A 86 14.01 2.87 3.50
CA LYS A 86 14.75 1.69 3.98
C LYS A 86 13.81 0.60 4.45
N GLU A 87 12.80 0.94 5.25
CA GLU A 87 11.81 -0.02 5.73
C GLU A 87 11.07 -0.69 4.57
N LEU A 88 10.59 0.10 3.61
CA LEU A 88 9.94 -0.41 2.41
C LEU A 88 10.91 -1.32 1.64
N ALA A 89 12.12 -0.88 1.33
CA ALA A 89 13.10 -1.70 0.62
C ALA A 89 13.40 -3.04 1.31
N LEU A 90 13.40 -3.09 2.65
CA LEU A 90 13.54 -4.34 3.41
C LEU A 90 12.34 -5.28 3.21
N SER A 91 11.11 -4.75 3.18
CA SER A 91 9.90 -5.51 2.88
C SER A 91 9.90 -6.06 1.45
N PHE A 92 10.37 -5.28 0.47
CA PHE A 92 10.47 -5.68 -0.93
C PHE A 92 11.57 -6.71 -1.21
N ARG A 93 12.63 -6.77 -0.40
CA ARG A 93 13.73 -7.74 -0.58
C ARG A 93 13.24 -9.20 -0.65
N ARG A 94 12.09 -9.49 -0.04
CA ARG A 94 11.49 -10.84 -0.04
C ARG A 94 10.84 -11.22 -1.38
N LEU A 95 10.64 -10.26 -2.29
CA LEU A 95 9.95 -10.47 -3.56
C LEU A 95 10.95 -10.43 -4.73
N PRO A 96 11.12 -11.52 -5.49
CA PRO A 96 12.17 -11.62 -6.50
C PRO A 96 11.94 -10.75 -7.76
N ILE A 97 10.75 -10.15 -7.95
CA ILE A 97 10.34 -9.49 -9.21
C ILE A 97 9.86 -8.05 -8.99
N CYS A 98 9.60 -7.61 -7.76
CA CYS A 98 8.98 -6.30 -7.50
C CYS A 98 10.01 -5.16 -7.58
N GLN A 99 9.89 -4.31 -8.60
CA GLN A 99 10.60 -3.04 -8.66
C GLN A 99 9.91 -2.01 -7.76
N LEU A 100 10.67 -1.41 -6.82
CA LEU A 100 10.23 -0.29 -6.00
C LEU A 100 10.76 1.02 -6.57
N VAL A 101 9.86 1.95 -6.91
CA VAL A 101 10.19 3.30 -7.40
C VAL A 101 9.66 4.32 -6.41
N PHE A 102 10.50 5.29 -6.04
CA PHE A 102 10.11 6.45 -5.25
C PHE A 102 10.14 7.71 -6.09
N ASP A 103 9.09 8.51 -5.99
CA ASP A 103 8.97 9.85 -6.58
C ASP A 103 8.79 10.89 -5.45
#